data_AF-A0A932WF59-F1
#
_entry.id   AF-A0A932WF59-F1
#
_cell.length_a   1.000
_cell.length_b   1.000
_cell.length_c   1.000
_cell.angle_alpha   90.00
_cell.angle_beta   90.00
_cell.angle_gamma   90.00
#
_symmetry.space_group_name_H-M   'P 1'
#
loop_
_entity.id
_entity.type
_entity.pdbx_description
1 polymer ?
#
loop_
_entity_poly.entity_id
_entity_poly.type
_entity_poly.pdbx_seq_one_letter_code
_entity_poly.pdbx_strand_id
1 'polypeptide(L)'
;MAGKYGEKMARLLLTIIIAFAIIGSGFCYAGEYYYPGGPYYFKDIKNSAAPYEPVDEINYEEANNLYTYYEAYFDDDGRIVSLKKYQKGKLEWSDKYAYSPTGTLENRELSISSR
;
A
#
# COMPACT_ATOMS: atom_id res chain seq x y z
N MET A 1 -20.51 20.03 -46.31
CA MET A 1 -19.54 18.96 -45.98
C MET A 1 -19.04 19.10 -44.54
N ALA A 2 -19.91 18.96 -43.53
CA ALA A 2 -19.56 19.18 -42.11
C ALA A 2 -19.73 17.94 -41.20
N GLY A 3 -20.27 16.83 -41.71
CA GLY A 3 -20.59 15.65 -40.87
C GLY A 3 -19.46 14.65 -40.65
N LYS A 4 -18.55 14.49 -41.61
CA LYS A 4 -17.51 13.44 -41.55
C LYS A 4 -16.33 13.73 -40.60
N TYR A 5 -16.14 14.99 -40.20
CA TYR A 5 -15.02 15.38 -39.32
C TYR A 5 -15.39 15.21 -37.84
N GLY A 6 -16.64 15.52 -37.46
CA GLY A 6 -17.12 15.37 -36.09
C GLY A 6 -17.15 13.91 -35.60
N GLU A 7 -17.58 12.97 -36.45
CA GLU A 7 -17.59 11.54 -36.10
C GLU A 7 -16.17 10.96 -35.96
N LYS A 8 -15.21 11.43 -36.76
CA LYS A 8 -13.80 11.01 -36.62
C LYS A 8 -13.17 11.55 -35.34
N MET A 9 -13.47 12.80 -34.97
CA MET A 9 -12.98 13.40 -33.72
C MET A 9 -13.64 12.79 -32.48
N ALA A 10 -14.94 12.48 -32.53
CA ALA A 10 -15.64 11.78 -31.45
C ALA A 10 -15.11 10.36 -31.24
N ARG A 11 -14.79 9.62 -32.32
CA ARG A 11 -14.14 8.30 -32.25
C ARG A 11 -12.71 8.39 -31.74
N LEU A 12 -11.95 9.41 -32.15
CA LEU A 12 -10.58 9.63 -31.66
C LEU A 12 -10.56 9.93 -30.16
N LEU A 13 -11.49 10.75 -29.67
CA LEU A 13 -11.65 11.08 -28.25
C LEU A 13 -12.13 9.88 -27.42
N LEU A 14 -13.05 9.07 -27.93
CA LEU A 14 -13.54 7.86 -27.24
C LEU A 14 -12.43 6.81 -27.05
N THR A 15 -11.55 6.63 -28.05
CA THR A 15 -10.41 5.70 -27.95
C THR A 15 -9.37 6.17 -26.93
N ILE A 16 -9.14 7.48 -26.80
CA ILE A 16 -8.21 8.04 -25.80
C ILE A 16 -8.73 7.80 -24.37
N ILE A 17 -10.06 7.89 -24.15
CA ILE A 17 -10.66 7.65 -22.83
C ILE A 17 -10.55 6.17 -22.43
N ILE A 18 -10.71 5.24 -23.38
CA ILE A 18 -10.57 3.79 -23.11
C ILE A 18 -9.09 3.42 -22.88
N ALA A 19 -8.14 4.07 -23.56
CA ALA A 19 -6.72 3.85 -23.33
C ALA A 19 -6.25 4.33 -21.94
N PHE A 20 -6.86 5.39 -21.39
CA PHE A 20 -6.57 5.85 -20.03
C PHE A 20 -7.19 4.99 -18.92
N ALA A 21 -8.23 4.21 -19.21
CA ALA A 21 -8.86 3.33 -18.24
C ALA A 21 -8.04 2.06 -17.93
N ILE A 22 -7.07 1.70 -18.78
CA ILE A 22 -6.26 0.47 -18.63
C ILE A 22 -4.95 0.73 -17.87
N ILE A 23 -4.49 1.98 -17.78
CA ILE A 23 -3.20 2.32 -17.15
C ILE A 23 -3.31 2.38 -15.60
N GLY A 24 -4.52 2.28 -15.03
CA GLY A 24 -4.73 2.32 -13.58
C GLY A 24 -4.50 0.99 -12.83
N SER A 25 -4.25 -0.11 -13.54
CA SER A 25 -4.17 -1.46 -12.94
C SER A 25 -2.74 -1.99 -12.87
N GLY A 26 -1.79 -1.13 -12.52
CA GLY A 26 -0.37 -1.45 -12.56
C GLY A 26 0.46 -0.66 -11.56
N PHE A 27 -0.08 -0.34 -10.38
CA PHE A 27 0.80 -0.05 -9.24
C PHE A 27 1.38 -1.37 -8.74
N CYS A 28 2.21 -2.01 -9.57
CA CYS A 28 3.20 -2.96 -9.07
C CYS A 28 4.25 -2.10 -8.39
N TYR A 29 4.09 -1.92 -7.09
CA TYR A 29 5.06 -1.24 -6.25
C TYR A 29 6.38 -2.03 -6.33
N ALA A 30 7.35 -1.49 -7.06
CA ALA A 30 8.75 -1.83 -6.90
C ALA A 30 9.26 -1.13 -5.63
N GLY A 31 8.71 -1.52 -4.47
CA GLY A 31 9.41 -1.29 -3.21
C GLY A 31 10.66 -2.15 -3.16
N GLU A 32 11.65 -1.78 -2.35
CA GLU A 32 12.74 -2.70 -2.00
C GLU A 32 12.14 -4.06 -1.61
N TYR A 33 12.70 -5.13 -2.16
CA TYR A 33 12.18 -6.49 -1.95
C TYR A 33 12.47 -6.89 -0.49
N TYR A 34 11.47 -6.78 0.37
CA TYR A 34 11.55 -7.26 1.75
C TYR A 34 11.54 -8.78 1.73
N TYR A 35 12.43 -9.40 2.52
CA TYR A 35 12.35 -10.83 2.72
C TYR A 35 11.06 -11.17 3.48
N PRO A 36 10.40 -12.29 3.15
CA PRO A 36 9.22 -12.74 3.87
C PRO A 36 9.50 -12.82 5.38
N GLY A 37 8.53 -12.35 6.17
CA GLY A 37 8.64 -12.21 7.60
C GLY A 37 8.88 -10.77 8.05
N GLY A 38 9.74 -10.61 9.05
CA GLY A 38 9.96 -9.37 9.78
C GLY A 38 10.47 -9.69 11.19
N PRO A 39 10.50 -8.71 12.11
CA PRO A 39 10.00 -7.36 11.93
C PRO A 39 10.94 -6.45 11.12
N TYR A 40 10.35 -5.61 10.27
CA TYR A 40 10.99 -4.43 9.69
C TYR A 40 10.42 -3.18 10.36
N TYR A 41 11.24 -2.16 10.59
CA TYR A 41 10.86 -0.96 11.33
C TYR A 41 10.85 0.28 10.45
N PHE A 42 9.88 1.17 10.67
CA PHE A 42 9.65 2.33 9.83
C PHE A 42 9.29 3.57 10.64
N LYS A 43 9.67 4.75 10.13
CA LYS A 43 9.32 6.04 10.76
C LYS A 43 7.88 6.45 10.45
N ASP A 44 7.40 6.18 9.24
CA ASP A 44 6.11 6.71 8.79
C ASP A 44 5.33 5.78 7.84
N ILE A 45 4.12 6.21 7.48
CA ILE A 45 3.28 5.61 6.44
C ILE A 45 2.94 6.65 5.38
N LYS A 46 3.02 6.27 4.10
CA LYS A 46 2.83 7.20 2.97
C LYS A 46 1.38 7.53 2.68
N ASN A 47 0.49 6.55 2.86
CA ASN A 47 -0.91 6.63 2.45
C ASN A 47 -1.84 6.43 3.64
N SER A 48 -3.01 7.08 3.58
CA SER A 48 -4.09 6.90 4.57
C SER A 48 -5.06 5.77 4.19
N ALA A 49 -4.91 5.17 3.01
CA ALA A 49 -5.71 4.06 2.53
C ALA A 49 -5.02 2.72 2.81
N ALA A 50 -5.79 1.72 3.19
CA ALA A 50 -5.31 0.36 3.39
C ALA A 50 -5.16 -0.39 2.05
N PRO A 51 -4.18 -1.31 1.91
CA PRO A 51 -3.15 -1.61 2.90
C PRO A 51 -2.17 -0.44 3.05
N TYR A 52 -1.77 -0.15 4.29
CA TYR A 52 -0.86 0.96 4.55
C TYR A 52 0.53 0.67 3.98
N GLU A 53 1.16 1.69 3.39
CA GLU A 53 2.51 1.62 2.83
C GLU A 53 3.49 2.25 3.83
N PRO A 54 4.25 1.45 4.60
CA PRO A 54 5.28 1.97 5.49
C PRO A 54 6.47 2.51 4.68
N VAL A 55 7.08 3.58 5.17
CA VAL A 55 8.20 4.28 4.52
C VAL A 55 9.24 4.72 5.54
N ASP A 56 10.43 5.06 5.03
CA ASP A 56 11.59 5.45 5.83
C ASP A 56 11.99 4.33 6.80
N GLU A 57 12.48 3.22 6.23
CA GLU A 57 12.98 2.07 6.99
C GLU A 57 14.10 2.49 7.96
N ILE A 58 14.08 1.90 9.14
CA ILE A 58 15.04 2.09 10.21
C ILE A 58 15.43 0.77 10.84
N ASN A 59 16.57 0.78 11.53
CA ASN A 59 16.91 -0.34 12.39
C ASN A 59 16.14 -0.29 13.74
N TYR A 60 16.22 -1.39 14.49
CA TYR A 60 15.57 -1.53 15.80
C TYR A 60 16.05 -0.48 16.82
N GLU A 61 17.33 -0.12 16.82
CA GLU A 61 17.88 0.86 17.78
C GLU A 61 17.28 2.25 17.55
N GLU A 62 17.16 2.67 16.28
CA GLU A 62 16.46 3.90 15.92
C GLU A 62 15.00 3.86 16.34
N ALA A 63 14.28 2.76 16.08
CA ALA A 63 12.86 2.62 16.42
C ALA A 63 12.60 2.82 17.93
N ASN A 64 13.45 2.26 18.78
CA ASN A 64 13.33 2.38 20.24
C ASN A 64 13.58 3.80 20.77
N ASN A 65 14.25 4.64 19.98
CA ASN A 65 14.50 6.04 20.33
C ASN A 65 13.38 6.98 19.86
N LEU A 66 12.44 6.48 19.04
CA LEU A 66 11.35 7.29 18.49
C LEU A 66 10.12 7.28 19.39
N TYR A 67 9.43 8.42 19.41
CA TYR A 67 8.13 8.55 20.05
C TYR A 67 7.07 7.72 19.33
N THR A 68 7.09 7.66 18.00
CA THR A 68 6.20 6.84 17.17
C THR A 68 7.06 6.07 16.17
N TYR A 69 6.77 4.79 15.99
CA TYR A 69 7.35 3.98 14.92
C TYR A 69 6.36 2.90 14.50
N TYR A 70 6.66 2.25 13.38
CA TYR A 70 5.86 1.15 12.85
C TYR A 70 6.69 -0.12 12.73
N GLU A 71 6.04 -1.26 12.89
CA GLU A 71 6.60 -2.60 12.70
C GLU A 71 5.77 -3.30 11.63
N ALA A 72 6.42 -3.70 10.52
CA ALA A 72 5.77 -4.37 9.40
C ALA A 72 6.27 -5.79 9.21
N TYR A 73 5.39 -6.64 8.70
CA TYR A 73 5.68 -7.99 8.24
C TYR A 73 5.20 -8.15 6.80
N PHE A 74 5.97 -8.88 6.00
CA PHE A 74 5.73 -9.09 4.58
C PHE A 74 5.57 -10.57 4.24
N ASP A 75 4.79 -10.88 3.19
CA ASP A 75 4.73 -12.22 2.59
C ASP A 75 5.86 -12.45 1.58
N ASP A 76 5.89 -13.63 0.96
CA ASP A 76 6.91 -14.00 -0.04
C ASP A 76 6.84 -13.16 -1.33
N ASP A 77 5.69 -12.52 -1.58
CA ASP A 77 5.49 -11.58 -2.68
C ASP A 77 5.91 -10.14 -2.30
N GLY A 78 6.41 -9.92 -1.09
CA GLY A 78 6.78 -8.60 -0.57
C GLY A 78 5.60 -7.70 -0.21
N ARG A 79 4.39 -8.27 -0.06
CA ARG A 79 3.19 -7.54 0.34
C ARG A 79 3.10 -7.49 1.85
N ILE A 80 2.65 -6.36 2.39
CA ILE A 80 2.47 -6.21 3.83
C ILE A 80 1.32 -7.10 4.33
N VAL A 81 1.59 -8.00 5.27
CA VAL A 81 0.58 -8.86 5.90
C VAL A 81 0.19 -8.40 7.30
N SER A 82 1.05 -7.61 7.95
CA SER A 82 0.72 -6.96 9.22
C SER A 82 1.50 -5.68 9.39
N LEU A 83 0.81 -4.64 9.87
CA LEU A 83 1.40 -3.38 10.29
C LEU A 83 0.99 -3.08 11.73
N LYS A 84 1.94 -2.73 12.57
CA LYS A 84 1.70 -2.30 13.95
C LYS A 84 2.23 -0.88 14.13
N LYS A 85 1.48 -0.06 14.85
CA LYS A 85 1.94 1.26 15.29
C LYS A 85 2.23 1.24 16.77
N TYR A 86 3.43 1.72 17.12
CA TYR A 86 3.83 1.92 18.50
C TYR A 86 3.94 3.41 18.81
N GLN A 87 3.57 3.77 20.03
CA GLN A 87 3.80 5.09 20.60
C GLN A 87 4.47 4.95 21.97
N LYS A 88 5.66 5.53 22.15
CA LYS A 88 6.53 5.36 23.32
C LYS A 88 6.73 3.87 23.69
N GLY A 89 6.94 3.03 22.68
CA GLY A 89 7.09 1.58 22.83
C GLY A 89 5.80 0.81 23.19
N LYS A 90 4.64 1.47 23.29
CA LYS A 90 3.34 0.82 23.50
C LYS A 90 2.61 0.62 22.19
N LEU A 91 2.08 -0.57 21.95
CA LEU A 91 1.24 -0.84 20.79
C LEU A 91 -0.04 -0.01 20.89
N GLU A 92 -0.29 0.86 19.92
CA GLU A 92 -1.53 1.65 19.81
C GLU A 92 -2.55 0.93 18.94
N TRP A 93 -2.12 0.37 17.80
CA TRP A 93 -2.98 -0.44 16.94
C TRP A 93 -2.16 -1.42 16.09
N SER A 94 -2.84 -2.44 15.60
CA SER A 94 -2.34 -3.36 14.58
C SER A 94 -3.38 -3.55 13.49
N ASP A 95 -2.94 -3.64 12.25
CA ASP A 95 -3.75 -3.92 11.07
C ASP A 95 -3.18 -5.17 10.39
N LYS A 96 -4.03 -6.14 10.06
CA LYS A 96 -3.63 -7.36 9.37
C LYS A 96 -4.34 -7.46 8.03
N TYR A 97 -3.64 -7.98 7.04
CA TYR A 97 -4.10 -8.08 5.67
C TYR A 97 -4.02 -9.51 5.18
N ALA A 98 -5.06 -9.97 4.49
CA ALA A 98 -5.03 -11.23 3.76
C ALA A 98 -5.37 -10.97 2.29
N TYR A 99 -4.61 -11.63 1.42
CA TYR A 99 -4.71 -11.48 -0.02
C TYR A 99 -5.17 -12.78 -0.66
N SER A 100 -5.89 -12.66 -1.77
CA SER A 100 -6.19 -13.77 -2.66
C SER A 100 -4.92 -14.31 -3.31
N PRO A 101 -4.96 -15.49 -3.96
CA PRO A 101 -3.85 -15.98 -4.77
C PRO A 101 -3.45 -15.06 -5.93
N THR A 102 -4.33 -14.13 -6.34
CA THR A 102 -4.03 -13.11 -7.36
C THR A 102 -3.46 -11.82 -6.77
N GLY A 103 -3.21 -11.77 -5.46
CA GLY A 103 -2.68 -10.60 -4.75
C GLY A 103 -3.71 -9.51 -4.46
N THR A 104 -5.00 -9.79 -4.62
CA THR A 104 -6.07 -8.83 -4.31
C THR A 104 -6.36 -8.87 -2.81
N LEU A 105 -6.46 -7.71 -2.15
CA LEU A 105 -6.81 -7.66 -0.73
C LEU A 105 -8.24 -8.19 -0.52
N GLU A 106 -8.40 -9.25 0.27
CA GLU A 106 -9.69 -9.88 0.55
C GLU A 106 -10.18 -9.61 1.97
N ASN A 107 -9.26 -9.58 2.94
CA ASN A 107 -9.62 -9.35 4.34
C ASN A 107 -8.68 -8.35 5.01
N ARG A 108 -9.25 -7.61 5.95
CA ARG A 108 -8.55 -6.64 6.79
C ARG A 108 -9.05 -6.73 8.23
N GLU A 109 -8.14 -6.83 9.18
CA GLU A 109 -8.45 -6.88 10.61
C GLU A 109 -7.72 -5.76 11.35
N LEU A 110 -8.44 -4.68 11.64
CA LEU A 110 -7.93 -3.60 12.49
C LEU A 110 -8.22 -3.89 13.96
N SER A 111 -7.18 -3.91 14.77
CA SER A 111 -7.25 -4.03 16.23
C SER A 111 -6.67 -2.78 16.87
N ILE A 112 -7.46 -2.12 17.72
CA ILE A 112 -7.03 -0.95 18.48
C ILE A 112 -6.71 -1.42 19.89
N SER A 113 -5.53 -1.06 20.39
CA SER A 113 -5.13 -1.34 21.75
C SER A 113 -5.92 -0.43 22.69
N SER A 114 -6.82 -1.01 23.48
CA SER A 114 -7.51 -0.30 24.55
C SER A 114 -6.51 0.05 25.65
N ARG A 115 -6.38 1.35 25.92
CA ARG A 115 -5.50 1.94 26.96
C ARG A 115 -5.84 1.46 28.36
#